data_AF-A0A1F9HND5-F1
#
_entry.id   AF-A0A1F9HND5-F1
#
_cell.length_a   1.000
_cell.length_b   1.000
_cell.length_c   1.000
_cell.angle_alpha   90.00
_cell.angle_beta   90.00
_cell.angle_gamma   90.00
#
_symmetry.space_group_name_H-M   'P 1'
#
loop_
_entity.id
_entity.type
_entity.pdbx_description
1 polymer ?
#
loop_
_entity_poly.entity_id
_entity_poly.type
_entity_poly.pdbx_seq_one_letter_code
_entity_poly.pdbx_strand_id
1 'polypeptide(L)'
;MLSIYPVNALKQNKRLIIQQGVFLAPGHISKSFIYNLAEITKNAKERKNHLYCFLLPNTKDFLKDTIRELNRMNMNSATLFPDLDGFSRYLNKGIIIREIIKVGENNGQ
;
A
#
# COMPACT_ATOMS: atom_id res chain seq x y z
N MET A 1 -14.41 25.70 -2.62
CA MET A 1 -15.31 24.69 -2.04
C MET A 1 -14.46 23.61 -1.37
N LEU A 2 -14.84 23.14 -0.17
CA LEU A 2 -14.12 22.03 0.47
C LEU A 2 -14.58 20.72 -0.16
N SER A 3 -13.65 19.98 -0.75
CA SER A 3 -13.96 18.73 -1.44
C SER A 3 -12.69 17.95 -1.75
N ILE A 4 -12.83 16.69 -2.11
CA ILE A 4 -11.75 15.84 -2.63
C ILE A 4 -12.22 15.22 -3.94
N TYR A 5 -11.36 15.25 -4.95
CA TYR A 5 -11.63 14.66 -6.24
C TYR A 5 -10.61 13.57 -6.57
N PRO A 6 -11.05 12.43 -7.12
CA PRO A 6 -10.13 11.52 -7.78
C PRO A 6 -9.62 12.18 -9.06
N VAL A 7 -8.31 12.25 -9.21
CA VAL A 7 -7.67 12.88 -10.37
C VAL A 7 -6.77 11.86 -11.04
N ASN A 8 -7.08 11.57 -12.30
CA ASN A 8 -6.18 10.86 -13.20
C ASN A 8 -5.29 11.88 -13.90
N ALA A 9 -4.08 12.07 -13.38
CA ALA A 9 -3.09 12.92 -14.03
C ALA A 9 -2.70 12.34 -15.41
N LEU A 10 -2.52 13.20 -16.41
CA LEU A 10 -2.08 12.79 -17.76
C LEU A 10 -0.75 12.02 -17.73
N LYS A 11 0.14 12.39 -16.79
CA LYS A 11 1.36 11.65 -16.47
C LYS A 11 1.22 11.03 -15.10
N GLN A 12 0.86 9.76 -15.06
CA GLN A 12 0.71 9.02 -13.80
C GLN A 12 2.07 8.67 -13.19
N ASN A 13 2.13 8.68 -11.86
CA ASN A 13 3.29 8.19 -11.14
C ASN A 13 3.36 6.66 -11.31
N LYS A 14 4.50 6.13 -11.79
CA LYS A 14 4.70 4.68 -11.97
C LYS A 14 4.35 3.87 -10.71
N ARG A 15 4.66 4.40 -9.52
CA ARG A 15 4.33 3.75 -8.25
C ARG A 15 2.83 3.68 -7.99
N LEU A 16 2.09 4.73 -8.30
CA LEU A 16 0.63 4.73 -8.17
C LEU A 16 -0.01 3.72 -9.13
N ILE A 17 0.51 3.60 -10.36
CA ILE A 17 0.04 2.60 -11.32
C ILE A 17 0.24 1.18 -10.78
N ILE A 18 1.45 0.86 -10.31
CA ILE A 18 1.80 -0.46 -9.78
C ILE A 18 0.94 -0.80 -8.54
N GLN A 19 0.68 0.20 -7.69
CA GLN A 19 -0.15 0.05 -6.49
C GLN A 19 -1.66 0.07 -6.78
N GLN A 20 -2.07 0.23 -8.04
CA GLN A 20 -3.47 0.46 -8.43
C GLN A 20 -4.11 1.61 -7.62
N GLY A 21 -3.31 2.60 -7.26
CA GLY A 21 -3.72 3.73 -6.44
C GLY A 21 -4.37 4.83 -7.26
N VAL A 22 -5.40 5.48 -6.69
CA VAL A 22 -5.99 6.70 -7.24
C VAL A 22 -5.40 7.92 -6.53
N PHE A 23 -5.00 8.93 -7.29
CA PHE A 23 -4.57 10.19 -6.70
C PHE A 23 -5.79 11.03 -6.30
N LEU A 24 -5.77 11.56 -5.09
CA LEU A 24 -6.83 12.41 -4.54
C LEU A 24 -6.34 13.85 -4.41
N ALA A 25 -7.04 14.79 -5.06
CA ALA A 25 -6.70 16.21 -5.01
C ALA A 25 -7.67 16.99 -4.11
N PRO A 26 -7.17 17.89 -3.22
CA PRO A 26 -8.03 18.78 -2.44
C PRO A 26 -8.61 19.87 -3.34
N GLY A 27 -9.90 20.16 -3.18
CA GLY A 27 -10.60 21.24 -3.88
C GLY A 27 -10.24 22.63 -3.36
N HIS A 28 -9.78 22.73 -2.10
CA HIS A 28 -9.33 23.99 -1.50
C HIS A 28 -7.87 23.90 -1.06
N ILE A 29 -6.97 24.49 -1.85
CA ILE A 29 -5.51 24.40 -1.66
C ILE A 29 -4.99 25.13 -0.41
N SER A 30 -5.64 26.21 0.04
CA SER A 30 -5.25 26.94 1.25
C SER A 30 -5.64 26.22 2.56
N LYS A 31 -6.22 25.02 2.47
CA LYS A 31 -6.65 24.20 3.61
C LYS A 31 -5.98 22.83 3.51
N SER A 32 -5.79 22.18 4.65
CA SER A 32 -5.20 20.84 4.69
C SER A 32 -6.10 19.81 4.01
N PHE A 33 -5.50 18.70 3.57
CA PHE A 33 -6.24 17.58 2.97
C PHE A 33 -7.34 17.06 3.91
N ILE A 34 -7.02 16.88 5.19
CA ILE A 34 -7.98 16.42 6.20
C ILE A 34 -9.16 17.39 6.34
N TYR A 35 -8.91 18.70 6.25
CA TYR A 35 -9.98 19.69 6.31
C TYR A 35 -10.89 19.64 5.07
N ASN A 36 -10.33 19.36 3.89
CA ASN A 36 -11.10 19.11 2.68
C ASN A 36 -11.93 17.81 2.77
N LEU A 37 -11.37 16.76 3.40
CA LEU A 37 -12.06 15.49 3.63
C LEU A 37 -13.22 15.65 4.61
N ALA A 38 -13.06 16.46 5.66
CA ALA A 38 -14.03 16.62 6.72
C ALA A 38 -15.41 17.07 6.20
N GLU A 39 -15.45 17.86 5.12
CA GLU A 39 -16.70 18.31 4.48
C GLU A 39 -17.57 17.15 4.00
N ILE A 40 -16.94 16.13 3.39
CA ILE A 40 -17.58 14.90 2.89
C ILE A 40 -18.17 14.09 4.06
N THR A 41 -17.70 14.35 5.28
CA THR A 41 -18.02 13.57 6.49
C THR A 41 -18.93 14.29 7.47
N LYS A 42 -19.37 15.52 7.14
CA LYS A 42 -20.21 16.35 8.01
C LYS A 42 -21.52 15.67 8.38
N ASN A 43 -22.15 14.97 7.43
CA ASN A 43 -23.31 14.15 7.72
C ASN A 43 -22.87 12.83 8.38
N ALA A 44 -23.23 12.65 9.64
CA ALA A 44 -22.87 11.46 10.41
C ALA A 44 -23.40 10.15 9.82
N LYS A 45 -24.54 10.21 9.11
CA LYS A 45 -25.12 9.04 8.44
C LYS A 45 -24.32 8.67 7.19
N GLU A 46 -23.89 9.65 6.40
CA GLU A 46 -23.07 9.39 5.20
C GLU A 46 -21.64 9.00 5.53
N ARG A 47 -21.05 9.56 6.58
CA ARG A 47 -19.70 9.20 7.03
C ARG A 47 -19.57 7.70 7.28
N LYS A 48 -20.56 7.08 7.94
CA LYS A 48 -20.55 5.63 8.24
C LYS A 48 -20.67 4.76 6.99
N ASN A 49 -21.28 5.27 5.93
CA ASN A 49 -21.49 4.52 4.69
C ASN A 49 -20.30 4.61 3.73
N HIS A 50 -19.49 5.67 3.84
CA HIS A 50 -18.42 5.96 2.88
C HIS A 50 -17.00 5.88 3.45
N LEU A 51 -16.81 5.95 4.78
CA LEU A 51 -15.50 5.86 5.41
C LEU A 51 -15.39 4.65 6.33
N TYR A 52 -14.44 3.78 6.00
CA TYR A 52 -14.08 2.62 6.78
C TYR A 52 -12.67 2.79 7.33
N CYS A 53 -12.51 2.60 8.63
CA CYS A 53 -11.20 2.51 9.27
C CYS A 53 -10.92 1.04 9.57
N PHE A 54 -9.89 0.49 8.94
CA PHE A 54 -9.43 -0.87 9.22
C PHE A 54 -8.34 -0.81 10.27
N LEU A 55 -8.62 -1.39 11.45
CA LEU A 55 -7.62 -1.60 12.48
C LEU A 55 -6.94 -2.94 12.21
N LEU A 56 -5.67 -2.89 11.84
CA LEU A 56 -4.88 -4.09 11.55
C LEU A 56 -4.18 -4.58 12.82
N PRO A 57 -4.19 -5.90 13.10
CA PRO A 57 -3.44 -6.46 14.21
C PRO A 57 -1.94 -6.21 14.07
N ASN A 58 -1.29 -5.72 15.11
CA ASN A 58 0.17 -5.59 15.15
C ASN A 58 0.82 -6.82 15.81
N THR A 59 0.50 -8.01 15.30
CA THR A 59 1.08 -9.27 15.76
C THR A 59 2.08 -9.80 14.75
N LYS A 60 3.11 -10.52 15.24
CA LYS A 60 4.16 -11.07 14.36
C LYS A 60 3.59 -12.02 13.31
N ASP A 61 2.64 -12.87 13.69
CA ASP A 61 2.04 -13.87 12.79
C ASP A 61 1.22 -13.20 11.68
N PHE A 62 0.36 -12.24 12.05
CA PHE A 62 -0.40 -11.46 11.08
C PHE A 62 0.51 -10.73 10.09
N LEU A 63 1.58 -10.09 10.58
CA LEU A 63 2.54 -9.41 9.72
C LEU A 63 3.29 -10.38 8.80
N LYS A 64 3.72 -11.55 9.31
CA LYS A 64 4.42 -12.57 8.52
C LYS A 64 3.55 -13.07 7.37
N ASP A 65 2.31 -13.45 7.66
CA ASP A 65 1.37 -13.92 6.66
C ASP A 65 1.00 -12.82 5.66
N THR A 66 0.74 -11.60 6.15
CA THR A 66 0.44 -10.45 5.28
C THR A 66 1.59 -10.13 4.34
N ILE A 67 2.84 -10.11 4.83
CA ILE A 67 4.03 -9.89 3.99
C ILE A 67 4.19 -11.01 2.96
N ARG A 68 3.92 -12.27 3.33
CA ARG A 68 3.95 -13.39 2.38
C ARG A 68 2.93 -13.19 1.26
N GLU A 69 1.68 -12.89 1.58
CA GLU A 69 0.63 -12.71 0.58
C GLU A 69 0.88 -11.45 -0.28
N LEU A 70 1.35 -10.35 0.31
CA LEU A 70 1.76 -9.15 -0.45
C LEU A 70 2.86 -9.48 -1.45
N ASN A 71 3.87 -10.28 -1.06
CA ASN A 71 4.91 -10.73 -1.99
C ASN A 71 4.34 -11.57 -3.15
N ARG A 72 3.39 -12.47 -2.88
CA ARG A 72 2.72 -13.29 -3.92
C ARG A 72 1.91 -12.43 -4.90
N MET A 73 1.40 -11.28 -4.45
CA MET A 73 0.71 -10.30 -5.27
C MET A 73 1.65 -9.30 -5.97
N ASN A 74 2.96 -9.54 -6.00
CA ASN A 74 3.96 -8.61 -6.54
C ASN A 74 3.94 -7.22 -5.86
N MET A 75 3.52 -7.14 -4.60
CA MET A 75 3.53 -5.93 -3.78
C MET A 75 4.74 -5.96 -2.84
N ASN A 76 5.93 -5.72 -3.39
CA ASN A 76 7.19 -5.81 -2.65
C ASN A 76 8.13 -4.65 -2.98
N SER A 77 9.29 -4.56 -2.30
CA SER A 77 10.18 -3.41 -2.46
C SER A 77 10.79 -3.31 -3.87
N ALA A 78 11.01 -4.42 -4.57
CA ALA A 78 11.56 -4.42 -5.93
C ALA A 78 10.53 -3.94 -6.98
N THR A 79 9.24 -4.21 -6.76
CA THR A 79 8.18 -3.76 -7.67
C THR A 79 7.71 -2.34 -7.35
N LEU A 80 7.61 -1.98 -6.07
CA LEU A 80 7.21 -0.64 -5.64
C LEU A 80 8.26 0.44 -5.92
N PHE A 81 9.54 0.05 -5.87
CA PHE A 81 10.68 0.92 -6.16
C PHE A 81 11.52 0.23 -7.24
N PRO A 82 11.25 0.49 -8.53
CA PRO A 82 11.90 -0.20 -9.64
C PRO A 82 13.28 0.41 -9.92
N ASP A 83 14.11 0.48 -8.89
CA ASP A 83 15.50 0.92 -8.91
C ASP A 83 16.38 -0.11 -8.18
N LEU A 84 17.71 0.08 -8.27
CA LEU A 84 18.66 -0.82 -7.65
C LEU A 84 18.48 -0.88 -6.13
N ASP A 85 18.15 0.25 -5.50
CA ASP A 85 17.90 0.33 -4.06
C ASP A 85 16.67 -0.50 -3.65
N GLY A 86 15.56 -0.39 -4.38
CA GLY A 86 14.36 -1.19 -4.17
C GLY A 86 14.61 -2.69 -4.30
N PHE A 87 15.41 -3.08 -5.30
CA PHE A 87 15.84 -4.47 -5.47
C PHE A 87 16.75 -4.94 -4.33
N SER A 88 17.75 -4.15 -3.93
CA SER A 88 18.62 -4.46 -2.78
C SER A 88 17.83 -4.59 -1.48
N ARG A 89 16.85 -3.71 -1.21
CA ARG A 89 15.96 -3.80 -0.05
C ARG A 89 15.12 -5.07 -0.07
N TYR A 90 14.65 -5.49 -1.23
CA TYR A 90 13.91 -6.74 -1.38
C TYR A 90 14.79 -7.95 -1.07
N LEU A 91 16.01 -8.01 -1.61
CA LEU A 91 16.96 -9.09 -1.33
C LEU A 91 17.33 -9.16 0.16
N ASN A 92 17.63 -8.04 0.80
CA ASN A 92 17.94 -7.99 2.23
C ASN A 92 16.79 -8.53 3.10
N LYS A 93 15.53 -8.32 2.69
CA LYS A 93 14.36 -8.90 3.36
C LYS A 93 14.16 -10.39 3.02
N GLY A 94 14.44 -10.79 1.78
CA GLY A 94 14.35 -12.17 1.31
C GLY A 94 15.38 -13.11 1.94
N ILE A 95 16.60 -12.63 2.20
CA ILE A 95 17.66 -13.37 2.91
C ILE A 95 17.24 -13.72 4.36
N ILE A 96 16.32 -12.95 4.95
CA ILE A 96 15.74 -13.22 6.27
C ILE A 96 14.61 -14.27 6.20
N ILE A 97 13.97 -14.45 5.04
CA ILE A 97 12.95 -15.49 4.80
C ILE A 97 13.66 -16.80 4.38
N ARG A 98 14.36 -17.43 5.31
CA ARG A 98 15.05 -18.73 5.12
C ARG A 98 14.12 -19.90 4.74
N GLU A 99 12.80 -19.69 4.78
CA GLU A 99 11.80 -20.73 4.48
C GLU A 99 11.65 -21.02 2.98
N ILE A 100 12.02 -20.09 2.08
CA ILE A 100 11.88 -20.31 0.62
C ILE A 100 13.04 -21.15 0.06
N ILE A 101 14.23 -21.07 0.66
CA ILE A 101 15.44 -21.76 0.16
C ILE A 101 15.48 -23.25 0.57
N LYS A 102 14.75 -23.65 1.62
CA LYS A 102 14.74 -25.06 2.08
C LYS A 102 14.02 -26.04 1.16
N VAL A 103 13.39 -25.59 0.07
CA VAL A 103 12.71 -26.48 -0.89
C VAL A 103 13.69 -27.25 -1.80
N GLY A 104 14.99 -26.91 -1.77
CA GLY A 104 16.02 -27.58 -2.59
C GLY A 104 16.86 -28.67 -1.92
N GLU A 105 16.76 -28.89 -0.60
CA GLU A 105 17.64 -29.82 0.15
C GLU A 105 16.88 -31.02 0.72
N ASN A 106 16.04 -31.66 -0.10
CA ASN A 106 15.54 -32.99 0.25
C ASN A 106 15.47 -33.88 -0.99
N ASN A 107 16.64 -34.20 -1.54
CA ASN A 107 16.84 -35.32 -2.45
C ASN A 107 18.11 -36.07 -2.01
N GLY A 108 17.91 -37.18 -1.29
CA GLY A 108 18.91 -38.23 -1.13
C GLY A 108 19.63 -38.28 0.21
N GLN A 109 19.03 -38.93 1.20
CA GLN A 109 19.50 -40.21 1.78
C GLN A 109 18.51 -40.70 2.82
#